data_AF-A0A7C1GUY6-F1
#
_entry.id   AF-A0A7C1GUY6-F1
#
_cell.length_a   1.000
_cell.length_b   1.000
_cell.length_c   1.000
_cell.angle_alpha   90.00
_cell.angle_beta   90.00
_cell.angle_gamma   90.00
#
_symmetry.space_group_name_H-M   'P 1'
#
loop_
_entity.id
_entity.type
_entity.pdbx_description
1 polymer ?
#
loop_
_entity_poly.entity_id
_entity_poly.type
_entity_poly.pdbx_seq_one_letter_code
_entity_poly.pdbx_strand_id
1 'polypeptide(L)'
;MWGTEDWGLVILGGFSALLGNCLYQLGGTVGFGKWLRRFVASFIIALGSNLIAIFNSTWTWQFILIWPCLIGGFSIGYGANTMPKKILRRILYATGVLMACFCGLWATGFTTSGWVMFSLACITGSASVILGVRNPFTSARVEEFLVCQVLTLYIPFWGFVG
;
A
#
# COMPACT_ATOMS: atom_id res chain seq x y z
N MET A 1 -21.37 -13.39 -9.00
CA MET A 1 -21.81 -12.23 -9.80
C MET A 1 -21.85 -11.05 -8.86
N TRP A 2 -21.17 -9.96 -9.19
CA TRP A 2 -21.06 -8.78 -8.33
C TRP A 2 -22.35 -7.96 -8.49
N GLY A 3 -23.02 -7.63 -7.39
CA GLY A 3 -24.20 -6.77 -7.39
C GLY A 3 -23.82 -5.33 -7.70
N THR A 4 -24.80 -4.48 -8.02
CA THR A 4 -24.58 -3.04 -8.23
C THR A 4 -23.98 -2.34 -7.00
N GLU A 5 -24.20 -2.89 -5.81
CA GLU A 5 -23.65 -2.40 -4.54
C GLU A 5 -22.13 -2.63 -4.41
N ASP A 6 -21.60 -3.70 -5.03
CA ASP A 6 -20.18 -4.02 -4.95
C ASP A 6 -19.31 -3.04 -5.76
N TRP A 7 -19.86 -2.44 -6.82
CA TRP A 7 -19.15 -1.44 -7.62
C TRP A 7 -18.84 -0.18 -6.81
N GLY A 8 -19.72 0.22 -5.88
CA GLY A 8 -19.48 1.36 -4.99
C GLY A 8 -18.24 1.14 -4.10
N LEU A 9 -18.09 -0.08 -3.58
CA LEU A 9 -16.95 -0.46 -2.75
C LEU A 9 -15.66 -0.62 -3.57
N VAL A 10 -15.75 -1.11 -4.81
CA VAL A 10 -14.60 -1.17 -5.73
C VAL A 10 -14.11 0.24 -6.06
N ILE A 11 -15.03 1.18 -6.32
CA ILE A 11 -14.71 2.59 -6.56
C ILE A 11 -14.06 3.20 -5.31
N LEU A 12 -14.60 2.93 -4.11
CA LEU A 12 -14.01 3.39 -2.85
C LEU A 12 -12.59 2.85 -2.66
N GLY A 13 -12.37 1.57 -2.93
CA GLY A 13 -11.06 0.93 -2.83
C GLY A 13 -10.05 1.54 -3.79
N GLY A 14 -10.42 1.66 -5.07
CA GLY A 14 -9.59 2.29 -6.10
C GLY A 14 -9.30 3.77 -5.80
N PHE A 15 -10.31 4.51 -5.35
CA PHE A 15 -10.18 5.92 -4.99
C PHE A 15 -9.26 6.12 -3.78
N SER A 16 -9.42 5.30 -2.73
CA SER A 16 -8.57 5.40 -1.53
C SER A 16 -7.10 5.10 -1.84
N ALA A 17 -6.82 4.09 -2.66
CA ALA A 17 -5.47 3.81 -3.17
C ALA A 17 -4.94 5.01 -3.97
N LEU A 18 -5.69 5.47 -4.97
CA LEU A 18 -5.25 6.55 -5.87
C LEU A 18 -4.99 7.85 -5.10
N LEU A 19 -5.93 8.26 -4.23
CA LEU A 19 -5.78 9.47 -3.41
C LEU A 19 -4.60 9.35 -2.43
N GLY A 20 -4.48 8.21 -1.75
CA GLY A 20 -3.36 7.95 -0.85
C GLY A 20 -2.02 8.04 -1.56
N ASN A 21 -1.91 7.49 -2.77
CA ASN A 21 -0.68 7.51 -3.56
C ASN A 21 -0.36 8.90 -4.14
N CYS A 22 -1.38 9.67 -4.54
CA CYS A 22 -1.20 11.08 -4.91
C CYS A 22 -0.64 11.89 -3.73
N LEU A 23 -1.21 11.73 -2.54
CA LEU A 23 -0.74 12.41 -1.32
C LEU A 23 0.66 11.92 -0.91
N TYR A 24 0.96 10.64 -1.13
CA TYR A 24 2.28 10.10 -0.93
C TYR A 24 3.33 10.79 -1.82
N GLN A 25 3.00 10.97 -3.10
CA GLN A 25 3.86 11.64 -4.08
C GLN A 25 4.04 13.14 -3.79
N LEU A 26 2.95 13.84 -3.50
CA LEU A 26 2.98 15.27 -3.12
C LEU A 26 3.84 15.49 -1.86
N GLY A 27 3.82 14.53 -0.96
CA GLY A 27 4.62 14.54 0.26
C GLY A 27 6.12 14.22 0.10
N GLY A 28 6.61 14.05 -1.13
CA GLY A 28 8.05 13.98 -1.43
C GLY A 28 8.80 15.31 -1.26
N THR A 29 8.10 16.42 -1.01
CA THR A 29 8.65 17.76 -0.81
C THR A 29 9.11 18.00 0.64
N VAL A 30 10.07 18.92 0.84
CA VAL A 30 10.64 19.23 2.15
C VAL A 30 9.62 19.96 3.03
N GLY A 31 9.53 19.63 4.32
CA GLY A 31 8.60 20.26 5.27
C GLY A 31 7.32 19.45 5.50
N PHE A 32 6.17 20.13 5.50
CA PHE A 32 4.84 19.57 5.79
C PHE A 32 4.48 18.37 4.89
N GLY A 33 5.02 18.32 3.67
CA GLY A 33 4.84 17.21 2.73
C GLY A 33 5.24 15.84 3.32
N LYS A 34 6.34 15.76 4.09
CA LYS A 34 6.78 14.48 4.68
C LYS A 34 5.76 13.92 5.66
N TRP A 35 5.05 14.78 6.40
CA TRP A 35 4.02 14.37 7.35
C TRP A 35 2.80 13.81 6.62
N LEU A 36 2.35 14.52 5.58
CA LEU A 36 1.28 14.10 4.67
C LEU A 36 1.54 12.70 4.08
N ARG A 37 2.76 12.46 3.61
CA ARG A 37 3.17 11.15 3.08
C ARG A 37 3.10 10.04 4.12
N ARG A 38 3.53 10.31 5.35
CA ARG A 38 3.74 9.27 6.37
C ARG A 38 2.46 8.87 7.08
N PHE A 39 1.61 9.84 7.37
CA PHE A 39 0.44 9.66 8.22
C PHE A 39 -0.86 9.75 7.43
N VAL A 40 -1.01 10.77 6.57
CA VAL A 40 -2.28 10.98 5.86
C VAL A 40 -2.47 9.97 4.75
N ALA A 41 -1.45 9.77 3.91
CA ALA A 41 -1.51 8.79 2.82
C ALA A 41 -1.70 7.35 3.34
N SER A 42 -0.94 6.97 4.37
CA SER A 42 -1.07 5.65 5.00
C SER A 42 -2.43 5.47 5.69
N PHE A 43 -2.96 6.52 6.33
CA PHE A 43 -4.28 6.51 6.94
C PHE A 43 -5.38 6.32 5.91
N ILE A 44 -5.36 7.05 4.79
CA ILE A 44 -6.39 6.95 3.75
C ILE A 44 -6.44 5.53 3.16
N ILE A 45 -5.28 4.94 2.87
CA ILE A 45 -5.20 3.58 2.32
C ILE A 45 -5.71 2.55 3.35
N ALA A 46 -5.28 2.66 4.62
CA ALA A 46 -5.73 1.76 5.68
C ALA A 46 -7.24 1.92 5.98
N LEU A 47 -7.74 3.16 5.98
CA LEU A 47 -9.14 3.48 6.18
C LEU A 47 -10.00 2.87 5.07
N GLY A 48 -9.56 2.96 3.80
CA GLY A 48 -10.24 2.31 2.67
C GLY A 48 -10.43 0.80 2.91
N SER A 49 -9.37 0.12 3.33
CA SER A 49 -9.43 -1.32 3.67
C SER A 49 -10.39 -1.62 4.81
N ASN A 50 -10.34 -0.83 5.89
CA ASN A 50 -11.21 -1.02 7.06
C ASN A 50 -12.69 -0.75 6.72
N LEU A 51 -12.98 0.32 5.96
CA LEU A 51 -14.35 0.64 5.55
C LEU A 51 -14.93 -0.47 4.69
N ILE A 52 -14.19 -0.96 3.68
CA ILE A 52 -14.66 -2.06 2.82
C ILE A 52 -14.93 -3.32 3.65
N ALA A 53 -14.04 -3.67 4.58
CA ALA A 53 -14.24 -4.82 5.46
C ALA A 53 -15.46 -4.65 6.39
N ILE A 54 -15.74 -3.44 6.88
CA ILE A 54 -16.93 -3.13 7.68
C ILE A 54 -18.20 -3.29 6.84
N PHE A 55 -18.22 -2.75 5.62
CA PHE A 55 -19.38 -2.86 4.72
C PHE A 55 -19.67 -4.30 4.31
N ASN A 56 -18.64 -5.11 4.09
CA ASN A 56 -18.77 -6.53 3.76
C ASN A 56 -19.00 -7.43 4.99
N SER A 57 -19.08 -6.86 6.20
CA SER A 57 -19.17 -7.63 7.46
C SER A 57 -18.04 -8.65 7.66
N THR A 58 -16.89 -8.43 7.02
CA THR A 58 -15.67 -9.25 7.15
C THR A 58 -14.64 -8.63 8.10
N TRP A 59 -15.00 -7.51 8.74
CA TRP A 59 -14.09 -6.76 9.59
C TRP A 59 -13.68 -7.55 10.83
N THR A 60 -12.37 -7.52 11.09
CA THR A 60 -11.72 -8.04 12.29
C THR A 60 -10.67 -7.04 12.76
N TRP A 61 -10.28 -7.10 14.03
CA TRP A 61 -9.36 -6.12 14.62
C TRP A 61 -7.99 -6.08 13.92
N GLN A 62 -7.60 -7.16 13.24
CA GLN A 62 -6.37 -7.28 12.46
C GLN A 62 -6.29 -6.23 11.33
N PHE A 63 -7.41 -5.77 10.78
CA PHE A 63 -7.44 -4.70 9.78
C PHE A 63 -6.89 -3.37 10.32
N ILE A 64 -6.95 -3.13 11.63
CA ILE A 64 -6.36 -1.93 12.26
C ILE A 64 -4.83 -1.95 12.12
N LEU A 65 -4.20 -3.13 12.14
CA LEU A 65 -2.74 -3.28 12.04
C LEU A 65 -2.16 -2.87 10.69
N ILE A 66 -3.00 -2.78 9.65
CA ILE A 66 -2.60 -2.28 8.32
C ILE A 66 -2.00 -0.87 8.43
N TRP A 67 -2.58 -0.01 9.26
CA TRP A 67 -2.15 1.38 9.38
C TRP A 67 -0.74 1.56 9.95
N PRO A 68 -0.37 1.00 11.12
CA PRO A 68 1.00 1.11 11.64
C PRO A 68 2.04 0.47 10.71
N CYS A 69 1.71 -0.64 10.02
CA CYS A 69 2.60 -1.23 9.02
C CYS A 69 2.88 -0.26 7.86
N LEU A 70 1.84 0.40 7.34
CA LEU A 70 1.99 1.39 6.28
C LEU A 70 2.75 2.64 6.75
N ILE A 71 2.49 3.14 7.97
CA ILE A 71 3.26 4.24 8.55
C ILE A 71 4.74 3.87 8.61
N GLY A 72 5.08 2.67 9.08
CA GLY A 72 6.45 2.17 9.14
C GLY A 72 7.13 2.18 7.77
N GLY A 73 6.48 1.56 6.76
CA GLY A 73 6.98 1.52 5.40
C GLY A 73 7.18 2.92 4.78
N PHE A 74 6.17 3.78 4.89
CA PHE A 74 6.16 5.12 4.28
C PHE A 74 7.12 6.12 4.98
N SER A 75 7.43 5.87 6.25
CA SER A 75 8.34 6.70 7.04
C SER A 75 9.80 6.40 6.76
N ILE A 76 10.14 5.12 6.63
CA ILE A 76 11.53 4.64 6.57
C ILE A 76 12.01 4.51 5.12
N GLY A 77 11.08 4.39 4.17
CA GLY A 77 11.34 4.06 2.77
C GLY A 77 12.07 5.09 1.89
N TYR A 78 12.41 6.28 2.38
CA TYR A 78 12.75 7.42 1.51
C TYR A 78 13.99 8.21 1.90
N GLY A 79 14.77 8.70 0.92
CA GLY A 79 15.72 9.80 1.11
C GLY A 79 17.20 9.39 1.25
N ALA A 80 17.66 8.45 0.43
CA ALA A 80 19.04 7.97 0.44
C ALA A 80 19.83 8.49 -0.77
N ASN A 81 21.06 8.94 -0.51
CA ASN A 81 21.96 9.49 -1.55
C ASN A 81 22.94 8.44 -2.12
N THR A 82 23.17 7.33 -1.41
CA THR A 82 24.09 6.26 -1.84
C THR A 82 23.32 5.01 -2.26
N MET A 83 23.85 4.27 -3.24
CA MET A 83 23.22 3.06 -3.79
C MET A 83 22.86 2.02 -2.71
N PRO A 84 23.74 1.66 -1.75
CA PRO A 84 23.39 0.69 -0.72
C PRO A 84 22.26 1.18 0.20
N LYS A 85 22.27 2.47 0.56
CA LYS A 85 21.21 3.07 1.37
C LYS A 85 19.88 3.14 0.62
N LYS A 86 19.90 3.34 -0.70
CA LYS A 86 18.70 3.30 -1.55
C LYS A 86 18.07 1.92 -1.55
N ILE A 87 18.88 0.87 -1.81
CA ILE A 87 18.42 -0.52 -1.77
C ILE A 87 17.78 -0.84 -0.43
N LEU A 88 18.49 -0.55 0.68
CA LEU A 88 17.97 -0.82 2.02
C LEU A 88 16.64 -0.11 2.30
N ARG A 89 16.52 1.17 1.94
CA ARG A 89 15.27 1.93 2.15
C ARG A 89 14.13 1.38 1.29
N ARG A 90 14.39 0.97 0.05
CA ARG A 90 13.38 0.34 -0.82
C ARG A 90 12.92 -1.01 -0.27
N ILE A 91 13.82 -1.82 0.28
CA ILE A 91 13.46 -3.07 0.97
C ILE A 91 12.59 -2.77 2.18
N LEU A 92 12.97 -1.83 3.05
CA LEU A 92 12.19 -1.48 4.24
C LEU A 92 10.80 -0.94 3.89
N TYR A 93 10.69 -0.16 2.82
CA TYR A 93 9.41 0.27 2.25
C TYR A 93 8.56 -0.93 1.83
N ALA A 94 9.12 -1.81 0.99
CA ALA A 94 8.43 -2.99 0.48
C ALA A 94 8.00 -3.91 1.61
N THR A 95 8.87 -4.18 2.59
CA THR A 95 8.54 -4.97 3.78
C THR A 95 7.40 -4.36 4.58
N GLY A 96 7.37 -3.04 4.79
CA GLY A 96 6.28 -2.38 5.51
C GLY A 96 4.93 -2.58 4.81
N VAL A 97 4.90 -2.48 3.48
CA VAL A 97 3.68 -2.72 2.71
C VAL A 97 3.30 -4.20 2.67
N LEU A 98 4.28 -5.11 2.50
CA LEU A 98 4.04 -6.55 2.55
C LEU A 98 3.52 -7.01 3.91
N MET A 99 3.99 -6.41 5.00
CA MET A 99 3.44 -6.67 6.33
C MET A 99 2.00 -6.19 6.45
N ALA A 100 1.65 -5.05 5.85
CA ALA A 100 0.26 -4.60 5.80
C ALA A 100 -0.63 -5.59 5.02
N CYS A 101 -0.12 -6.12 3.89
CA CYS A 101 -0.79 -7.19 3.15
C CYS A 101 -0.90 -8.50 3.95
N PHE A 102 0.13 -8.85 4.73
CA PHE A 102 0.10 -10.01 5.61
C PHE A 102 -0.94 -9.87 6.72
N CYS A 103 -1.11 -8.67 7.29
CA CYS A 103 -2.21 -8.39 8.22
C CYS A 103 -3.58 -8.60 7.57
N GLY A 104 -3.76 -8.20 6.31
CA GLY A 104 -4.97 -8.48 5.54
C GLY A 104 -5.20 -9.98 5.32
N LEU A 105 -4.16 -10.73 4.93
CA LEU A 105 -4.22 -12.19 4.79
C LEU A 105 -4.64 -12.87 6.11
N TRP A 106 -4.03 -12.45 7.22
CA TRP A 106 -4.38 -12.96 8.54
C TRP A 106 -5.84 -12.61 8.91
N ALA A 107 -6.28 -11.39 8.62
CA ALA A 107 -7.66 -10.95 8.86
C ALA A 107 -8.69 -11.80 8.10
N THR A 108 -8.34 -12.29 6.91
CA THR A 108 -9.19 -13.20 6.11
C THR A 108 -9.10 -14.67 6.53
N GLY A 109 -8.34 -15.02 7.56
CA GLY A 109 -8.19 -16.41 8.00
C GLY A 109 -7.36 -17.28 7.05
N PHE A 110 -6.43 -16.69 6.28
CA PHE A 110 -5.53 -17.40 5.37
C PHE A 110 -6.24 -18.15 4.23
N THR A 111 -7.28 -17.56 3.65
CA THR A 111 -8.01 -18.12 2.50
C THR A 111 -7.09 -18.30 1.29
N THR A 112 -7.45 -19.20 0.37
CA THR A 112 -6.72 -19.41 -0.89
C THR A 112 -6.66 -18.14 -1.73
N SER A 113 -7.77 -17.40 -1.83
CA SER A 113 -7.83 -16.09 -2.49
C SER A 113 -6.90 -15.07 -1.83
N GLY A 114 -6.81 -15.09 -0.49
CA GLY A 114 -5.86 -14.29 0.27
C GLY A 114 -4.41 -14.60 -0.10
N TRP A 115 -4.03 -15.87 -0.18
CA TRP A 115 -2.68 -16.28 -0.58
C TRP A 115 -2.33 -15.86 -2.00
N VAL A 116 -3.29 -15.92 -2.93
CA VAL A 116 -3.10 -15.42 -4.30
C VAL A 116 -2.81 -13.92 -4.27
N MET A 117 -3.63 -13.14 -3.54
CA MET A 117 -3.46 -11.69 -3.48
C MET A 117 -2.15 -11.29 -2.77
N PHE A 118 -1.78 -12.00 -1.70
CA PHE A 118 -0.50 -11.82 -1.02
C PHE A 118 0.70 -12.16 -1.94
N SER A 119 0.60 -13.23 -2.73
CA SER A 119 1.66 -13.60 -3.68
C SER A 119 1.87 -12.54 -4.76
N LEU A 120 0.78 -11.95 -5.27
CA LEU A 120 0.84 -10.81 -6.19
C LEU A 120 1.49 -9.58 -5.52
N ALA A 121 1.20 -9.32 -4.24
CA ALA A 121 1.87 -8.29 -3.46
C ALA A 121 3.38 -8.57 -3.32
N CYS A 122 3.79 -9.82 -3.09
CA CYS A 122 5.20 -10.20 -3.03
C CYS A 122 5.94 -9.98 -4.37
N ILE A 123 5.31 -10.34 -5.49
CA ILE A 123 5.86 -10.13 -6.83
C ILE A 123 6.04 -8.63 -7.11
N THR A 124 5.01 -7.84 -6.84
CA THR A 124 5.05 -6.37 -7.02
C THR A 124 6.01 -5.70 -6.06
N GLY A 125 6.12 -6.17 -4.82
CA GLY A 125 7.11 -5.74 -3.83
C GLY A 125 8.54 -5.98 -4.32
N SER A 126 8.81 -7.16 -4.86
CA SER A 126 10.12 -7.49 -5.41
C SER A 126 10.45 -6.63 -6.64
N ALA A 127 9.48 -6.48 -7.55
CA ALA A 127 9.62 -5.60 -8.72
C ALA A 127 9.84 -4.14 -8.31
N SER A 128 9.19 -3.67 -7.24
CA SER A 128 9.34 -2.30 -6.74
C SER A 128 10.77 -1.99 -6.27
N VAL A 129 11.46 -2.97 -5.68
CA VAL A 129 12.85 -2.82 -5.26
C VAL A 129 13.76 -2.77 -6.48
N ILE A 130 13.55 -3.64 -7.47
CA ILE A 130 14.35 -3.68 -8.71
C ILE A 130 14.19 -2.37 -9.48
N LEU A 131 12.96 -1.92 -9.69
CA LEU A 131 12.65 -0.64 -10.34
C LEU A 131 13.21 0.53 -9.53
N GLY A 132 13.02 0.49 -8.20
CA GLY A 132 13.56 1.42 -7.21
C GLY A 132 15.06 1.69 -7.27
N VAL A 133 15.80 0.71 -7.80
CA VAL A 133 17.27 0.67 -7.82
C VAL A 133 17.81 0.95 -9.21
N ARG A 134 17.20 0.37 -10.26
CA ARG A 134 17.62 0.59 -11.65
C ARG A 134 17.07 1.88 -12.25
N ASN A 135 15.93 2.36 -11.74
CA ASN A 135 15.14 3.50 -12.20
C ASN A 135 15.21 3.74 -13.73
N PRO A 136 14.32 3.11 -14.52
CA PRO A 136 14.28 3.34 -15.97
C PRO A 136 13.64 4.69 -16.36
N PHE A 137 13.12 5.47 -15.41
CA PHE A 137 12.40 6.71 -15.69
C PHE A 137 13.29 7.93 -15.61
N THR A 138 13.06 8.90 -16.50
CA THR A 138 13.72 10.21 -16.48
C THR A 138 13.36 11.05 -15.26
N SER A 139 12.25 10.74 -14.59
CA SER A 139 11.78 11.42 -13.38
C SER A 139 11.57 10.46 -12.22
N ALA A 140 12.34 10.65 -11.15
CA ALA A 140 12.22 9.88 -9.90
C ALA A 140 10.83 9.98 -9.26
N ARG A 141 10.10 11.09 -9.49
CA ARG A 141 8.74 11.27 -8.94
C ARG A 141 7.71 10.38 -9.63
N VAL A 142 7.86 10.14 -10.92
CA VAL A 142 6.94 9.30 -11.71
C VAL A 142 7.14 7.84 -11.33
N GLU A 143 8.40 7.42 -11.23
CA GLU A 143 8.77 6.10 -10.72
C GLU A 143 8.17 5.84 -9.34
N GLU A 144 8.34 6.78 -8.40
CA GLU A 144 7.84 6.64 -7.03
C GLU A 144 6.33 6.52 -6.97
N PHE A 145 5.60 7.27 -7.80
CA PHE A 145 4.15 7.16 -7.89
C PHE A 145 3.73 5.80 -8.43
N LEU A 146 4.32 5.35 -9.54
CA LEU A 146 4.00 4.05 -10.14
C LEU A 146 4.30 2.88 -9.19
N VAL A 147 5.47 2.92 -8.55
CA VAL A 147 5.88 1.91 -7.56
C VAL A 147 4.94 1.91 -6.37
N CYS A 148 4.60 3.10 -5.83
CA CYS A 148 3.67 3.22 -4.72
C CYS A 148 2.29 2.68 -5.12
N GLN A 149 1.80 3.08 -6.29
CA GLN A 149 0.51 2.68 -6.84
C GLN A 149 0.40 1.17 -7.00
N VAL A 150 1.35 0.53 -7.67
CA VAL A 150 1.31 -0.91 -7.92
C VAL A 150 1.41 -1.70 -6.62
N LEU A 151 2.19 -1.22 -5.64
CA LEU A 151 2.41 -1.94 -4.39
C LEU A 151 1.24 -1.81 -3.40
N THR A 152 0.59 -0.66 -3.34
CA THR A 152 -0.47 -0.37 -2.35
C THR A 152 -1.87 -0.65 -2.89
N LEU A 153 -2.02 -0.86 -4.21
CA LEU A 153 -3.31 -1.08 -4.85
C LEU A 153 -4.12 -2.19 -4.19
N TYR A 154 -3.48 -3.27 -3.76
CA TYR A 154 -4.16 -4.44 -3.19
C TYR A 154 -4.72 -4.20 -1.78
N ILE A 155 -4.22 -3.19 -1.06
CA ILE A 155 -4.49 -3.03 0.37
C ILE A 155 -5.96 -2.70 0.68
N PRO A 156 -6.62 -1.77 -0.04
CA PRO A 156 -8.04 -1.49 0.20
C PRO A 156 -8.94 -2.70 -0.11
N PHE A 157 -8.51 -3.62 -0.98
CA PHE A 157 -9.35 -4.72 -1.43
C PHE A 157 -9.34 -5.95 -0.52
N TRP A 158 -8.57 -5.95 0.58
CA TRP A 158 -8.56 -7.07 1.55
C TRP A 158 -9.94 -7.36 2.14
N GLY A 159 -10.82 -6.36 2.26
CA GLY A 159 -12.20 -6.55 2.73
C GLY A 159 -13.10 -7.35 1.79
N PHE A 160 -12.69 -7.63 0.55
CA PHE A 160 -13.41 -8.48 -0.42
C PHE A 160 -12.96 -9.94 -0.43
N VAL A 161 -11.86 -10.26 0.27
CA VAL A 161 -11.16 -11.55 0.14
C VAL A 161 -11.56 -12.55 1.24
N GLY A 162 -12.38 -12.10 2.20
CA GLY A 162 -12.96 -12.89 3.29
C GLY A 162 -14.33 -13.44 2.97
#